data_AF-A0A5K0ZH72-F1
#
_entry.id   AF-A0A5K0ZH72-F1
#
_cell.length_a   1.000
_cell.length_b   1.000
_cell.length_c   1.000
_cell.angle_alpha   90.00
_cell.angle_beta   90.00
_cell.angle_gamma   90.00
#
_symmetry.space_group_name_H-M   'P 1'
#
loop_
_entity.id
_entity.type
_entity.pdbx_description
1 polymer ?
#
loop_
_entity_poly.entity_id
_entity_poly.type
_entity_poly.pdbx_seq_one_letter_code
_entity_poly.pdbx_strand_id
1 'polypeptide(L)' 'MLGEQLFPLVERIEHDHAGKVTGMLLEMDQTEVLHLIESPDALKAKVAEAIEVLRLAQAAAAAADSADHLGSLALTD' A
#
# COMPACT_ATOMS: atom_id res chain seq x y z
N MET A 1 10.65 13.43 -6.93
CA MET A 1 9.88 14.66 -6.67
C MET A 1 8.37 14.49 -6.86
N LEU A 2 7.86 13.50 -7.62
CA LEU A 2 6.39 13.25 -7.66
C LEU A 2 5.82 12.74 -6.33
N GLY A 3 6.57 11.89 -5.62
CA GLY A 3 6.16 11.41 -4.30
C GLY A 3 5.94 12.52 -3.28
N GLU A 4 6.75 13.58 -3.30
CA GLU A 4 6.62 14.72 -2.38
C GLU A 4 5.39 15.59 -2.66
N GLN A 5 4.89 15.57 -3.91
CA GLN A 5 3.65 16.25 -4.30
C GLN A 5 2.42 15.37 -4.03
N LEU A 6 2.55 14.06 -4.26
CA LEU A 6 1.47 13.10 -4.08
C LEU A 6 1.19 12.81 -2.60
N PHE A 7 2.24 12.67 -1.79
CA PHE A 7 2.15 12.34 -0.36
C PHE A 7 1.16 13.22 0.43
N PRO A 8 1.24 14.57 0.40
CA PRO A 8 0.32 15.41 1.16
C PRO A 8 -1.13 15.32 0.66
N LEU A 9 -1.36 14.91 -0.60
CA LEU A 9 -2.71 14.66 -1.12
C LEU A 9 -3.27 13.34 -0.60
N VAL A 10 -2.45 12.29 -0.58
CA VAL A 10 -2.80 10.98 -0.02
C VAL A 10 -3.01 11.09 1.50
N GLU A 11 -2.14 11.78 2.22
CA GLU A 11 -2.19 11.96 3.67
C GLU A 11 -3.50 12.64 4.15
N ARG A 12 -4.05 13.54 3.32
CA ARG A 12 -5.35 14.18 3.58
C ARG A 12 -6.53 13.23 3.44
N ILE A 13 -6.39 12.16 2.66
CA ILE A 13 -7.43 11.14 2.43
C ILE A 13 -7.27 10.01 3.44
N GLU A 14 -6.05 9.52 3.60
CA GLU A 14 -5.68 8.39 4.46
C GLU A 14 -4.37 8.70 5.18
N HIS A 15 -4.46 9.05 6.46
CA HIS A 15 -3.31 9.45 7.26
C HIS A 15 -2.46 8.25 7.70
N ASP A 16 -3.10 7.20 8.21
CA ASP A 16 -2.42 6.06 8.86
C ASP A 16 -1.52 5.28 7.89
N HIS A 17 -1.94 5.17 6.63
CA HIS A 17 -1.25 4.39 5.60
C HIS A 17 -0.62 5.25 4.50
N ALA A 18 -0.57 6.58 4.67
CA ALA A 18 -0.17 7.54 3.64
C ALA A 18 1.15 7.16 2.96
N GLY A 19 2.19 6.81 3.74
CA GLY A 19 3.50 6.48 3.21
C GLY A 19 3.52 5.21 2.36
N LYS A 20 2.80 4.17 2.80
CA LYS A 20 2.70 2.88 2.08
C LYS A 20 1.85 3.02 0.82
N VAL A 21 0.70 3.67 0.93
CA VAL A 21 -0.16 3.94 -0.23
C VAL A 21 0.57 4.80 -1.25
N THR A 22 1.24 5.88 -0.83
CA THR A 22 2.03 6.73 -1.73
C THR A 22 3.13 5.93 -2.42
N GLY A 23 3.84 5.05 -1.69
CA GLY A 23 4.83 4.15 -2.28
C GLY A 23 4.25 3.25 -3.36
N MET A 24 3.09 2.62 -3.09
CA MET A 24 2.40 1.75 -4.04
C MET A 24 1.92 2.52 -5.29
N LEU A 25 1.40 3.74 -5.13
CA LEU A 25 0.97 4.57 -6.26
C LEU A 25 2.16 5.04 -7.11
N LEU A 26 3.35 5.18 -6.53
CA LEU A 26 4.57 5.55 -7.27
C LEU A 26 5.16 4.42 -8.11
N GLU A 27 4.68 3.18 -7.94
CA GLU A 27 5.03 2.06 -8.83
C GLU A 27 4.28 2.12 -10.18
N MET A 28 3.30 3.02 -10.30
CA MET A 28 2.53 3.25 -11.53
C MET A 28 3.30 4.12 -12.53
N ASP A 29 2.83 4.16 -13.77
CA ASP A 29 3.42 5.01 -14.81
C ASP A 29 3.34 6.50 -14.44
N GLN A 30 4.39 7.24 -14.81
CA GLN A 30 4.51 8.67 -14.49
C GLN A 30 3.30 9.50 -14.93
N THR A 31 2.72 9.18 -16.10
CA THR A 31 1.53 9.87 -16.64
C THR A 31 0.28 9.60 -15.79
N GLU A 32 0.15 8.38 -15.26
CA GLU A 32 -0.98 8.03 -14.41
C GLU A 32 -0.87 8.74 -13.05
N VAL A 33 0.33 8.76 -12.45
CA VAL A 33 0.59 9.52 -11.22
C VAL A 33 0.27 11.01 -11.38
N LEU A 34 0.64 11.62 -12.51
CA LEU A 34 0.28 13.02 -12.81
C LEU A 34 -1.23 13.22 -12.87
N HIS A 35 -1.98 12.33 -13.53
CA HIS A 35 -3.44 12.39 -13.54
C HIS A 35 -4.02 12.31 -12.12
N LEU A 36 -3.47 11.46 -11.24
CA LEU A 36 -3.93 11.37 -9.86
C LEU A 36 -3.72 12.67 -9.09
N ILE A 37 -2.63 13.39 -9.33
CA ILE A 37 -2.37 14.70 -8.72
C ILE A 37 -3.38 15.75 -9.21
N GLU A 38 -3.78 15.69 -10.49
CA GLU A 38 -4.71 16.64 -11.10
C GLU A 38 -6.19 16.32 -10.83
N SER A 39 -6.52 15.07 -10.47
CA SER A 39 -7.88 14.59 -10.27
C SER A 39 -8.11 14.03 -8.87
N PRO A 40 -8.75 14.80 -7.96
CA PRO A 40 -9.00 14.38 -6.59
C PRO A 40 -9.88 13.12 -6.50
N ASP A 41 -10.82 12.95 -7.42
CA ASP A 41 -11.73 11.80 -7.43
C ASP A 41 -11.00 10.53 -7.87
N ALA A 42 -10.12 10.63 -8.88
CA ALA A 42 -9.27 9.52 -9.30
C ALA A 42 -8.30 9.12 -8.18
N LEU A 43 -7.69 10.10 -7.51
CA LEU A 43 -6.82 9.85 -6.37
C LEU A 43 -7.53 9.09 -5.25
N LYS A 44 -8.73 9.53 -4.84
CA LYS A 44 -9.52 8.85 -3.81
C LYS A 44 -9.83 7.41 -4.18
N ALA A 45 -10.25 7.16 -5.42
CA ALA A 45 -10.53 5.81 -5.90
C ALA A 45 -9.28 4.92 -5.83
N LYS A 46 -8.13 5.43 -6.29
CA LYS A 46 -6.86 4.70 -6.24
C LYS A 46 -6.31 4.50 -4.83
N VAL A 47 -6.47 5.46 -3.95
CA VAL A 47 -6.12 5.32 -2.53
C VAL A 47 -6.95 4.20 -1.89
N ALA A 48 -8.26 4.14 -2.16
CA ALA A 48 -9.12 3.08 -1.65
C ALA A 48 -8.72 1.68 -2.17
N GLU A 49 -8.41 1.57 -3.47
CA GLU A 49 -7.88 0.32 -4.05
C GLU A 49 -6.56 -0.09 -3.39
N ALA A 50 -5.63 0.85 -3.23
CA ALA A 50 -4.32 0.58 -2.64
C ALA A 50 -4.42 0.16 -1.17
N ILE A 51 -5.32 0.76 -0.38
CA ILE A 51 -5.59 0.36 1.01
C ILE A 51 -6.06 -1.08 1.06
N GLU A 52 -6.95 -1.49 0.15
CA GLU A 52 -7.49 -2.84 0.21
C GLU A 52 -6.46 -3.90 -0.21
N VAL A 53 -5.62 -3.58 -1.20
CA VAL A 53 -4.44 -4.41 -1.51
C VAL A 53 -3.48 -4.47 -0.33
N LEU A 54 -3.24 -3.35 0.36
CA LEU A 54 -2.37 -3.30 1.54
C LEU A 54 -2.91 -4.19 2.66
N ARG A 55 -4.23 -4.15 2.91
CA ARG A 55 -4.91 -4.96 3.92
C ARG A 55 -4.78 -6.45 3.61
N LEU A 56 -4.98 -6.83 2.35
CA LEU A 56 -4.80 -8.20 1.88
C LEU A 56 -3.35 -8.67 2.02
N ALA A 57 -2.38 -7.82 1.67
CA ALA A 57 -0.96 -8.12 1.81
C ALA A 57 -0.56 -8.29 3.29
N GLN A 58 -1.07 -7.45 4.19
CA GLN A 58 -0.85 -7.58 5.63
C GLN A 58 -1.45 -8.87 6.20
N ALA A 59 -2.67 -9.22 5.78
CA ALA A 59 -3.31 -10.48 6.19
C ALA A 59 -2.51 -11.70 5.71
N ALA A 60 -2.00 -11.66 4.46
CA ALA A 60 -1.14 -12.71 3.92
C ALA A 60 0.20 -12.80 4.66
N ALA A 61 0.83 -11.67 4.99
CA ALA A 61 2.09 -11.63 5.72
C ALA A 61 1.95 -12.20 7.14
N ALA A 62 0.85 -11.89 7.84
CA ALA A 62 0.58 -12.43 9.17
C ALA A 62 0.32 -13.96 9.17
N ALA A 63 -0.32 -14.46 8.11
CA ALA A 63 -0.53 -15.90 7.93
C ALA A 63 0.79 -16.65 7.61
N ALA A 64 1.69 -16.03 6.85
CA ALA A 64 2.99 -16.62 6.52
C ALA A 64 3.91 -16.74 7.75
N ASP A 65 3.94 -15.71 8.62
CA ASP A 65 4.72 -15.71 9.86
C ASP A 65 4.31 -16.84 10.83
N SER A 66 3.00 -17.14 10.88
CA SER A 66 2.47 -18.21 11.73
C SER A 66 2.81 -19.62 11.23
N ALA A 67 2.98 -19.80 9.92
CA ALA A 67 3.30 -21.09 9.32
C ALA A 67 4.78 -21.48 9.52
N ASP A 68 5.69 -20.50 9.48
CA ASP A 68 7.13 -20.71 9.65
C ASP A 68 7.48 -21.19 11.07
N HIS A 69 6.78 -20.65 12.08
CA HIS A 69 6.96 -21.05 13.48
C HIS A 69 6.52 -22.50 13.78
N LEU A 70 5.60 -23.08 13.01
CA LEU A 70 5.18 -24.47 13.19
C LEU A 70 6.11 -25.47 12.49
N GLY A 71 6.76 -25.07 11.39
CA GLY A 71 7.73 -25.92 10.68
C GLY A 71 9.01 -26.17 11.47
N SER A 72 9.44 -25.21 12.28
CA SER A 72 10.65 -25.32 13.10
C SER A 72 10.50 -26.20 14.36
N LEU A 73 9.28 -26.38 14.87
CA LEU A 73 8.99 -27.25 16.02
C LEU A 73 8.80 -28.73 15.64
N ALA A 74 8.60 -29.05 14.36
CA ALA A 74 8.28 -30.39 13.89
C ALA A 74 9.50 -31.28 13.54
N LEU A 75 10.73 -30.74 13.62
CA LEU A 75 11.96 -31.41 13.18
C LEU A 75 12.89 -31.86 14.34
N THR A 76 12.34 -32.00 15.54
CA THR A 76 13.03 -32.55 16.72
C THR A 76 12.39 -33.89 17.10
N ASP A 77 12.70 -34.93 16.32
CA ASP A 77 12.75 -36.36 16.71
C ASP A 77 13.70 -37.09 15.72
#